data_AF-A0AA96NCC2-F1
#
_entry.id   AF-A0AA96NCC2-F1
#
_cell.length_a   1.000
_cell.length_b   1.000
_cell.length_c   1.000
_cell.angle_alpha   90.00
_cell.angle_beta   90.00
_cell.angle_gamma   90.00
#
_symmetry.space_group_name_H-M   'P 1'
#
loop_
_entity.id
_entity.type
_entity.pdbx_description
1 polymer ?
#
loop_
_entity_poly.entity_id
_entity_poly.type
_entity_poly.pdbx_seq_one_letter_code
_entity_poly.pdbx_strand_id
1 'polypeptide(L)'
;MNNHAFLEIESFELENFLRKEELHMIDLRDEVKQANEAFALDWYKDDTRYTDIGSAVHNIKYKYIHGDSLTNEQNKQMEDDLEFLAEKLLPFTDDIDLILPVPSFNPKYENNPKGDLKIMYMLADRLSSKEKKVDCSVVKKISSSQAKDSQLKESDYIAEQLSPEVSKVLLIDDLFGEGNTAKYTILALKEKNPNIFVRFISLTKNQYGGIPKCYICKIPTSKKCYDERNGCMRIMLNFHKDSKLEQVYIWQTHSKFLEVKQAYDNNDFYREFKFFIYKNQKGYWAISDK
;
A
#
# COMPACT_ATOMS: atom_id res chain seq x y z
N MET A 1 -23.63 4.13 -10.37
CA MET A 1 -23.24 5.21 -11.29
C MET A 1 -21.72 5.25 -11.25
N ASN A 2 -21.09 4.79 -12.32
CA ASN A 2 -19.63 4.75 -12.45
C ASN A 2 -19.15 6.16 -12.74
N ASN A 3 -18.54 6.82 -11.75
CA ASN A 3 -17.75 8.02 -11.99
C ASN A 3 -16.39 7.57 -12.54
N HIS A 4 -16.31 7.36 -13.85
CA HIS A 4 -15.04 7.35 -14.55
C HIS A 4 -14.59 8.82 -14.64
N ALA A 5 -13.78 9.25 -13.68
CA ALA A 5 -13.05 10.51 -13.81
C ALA A 5 -11.95 10.27 -14.85
N PHE A 6 -12.15 10.78 -16.07
CA PHE A 6 -11.04 10.98 -17.01
C PHE A 6 -10.17 12.09 -16.43
N LEU A 7 -8.94 11.75 -16.05
CA LEU A 7 -7.90 12.71 -15.70
C LEU A 7 -7.49 13.48 -16.96
N GLU A 8 -7.43 14.81 -16.90
CA GLU A 8 -6.64 15.60 -17.86
C GLU A 8 -5.17 15.27 -17.60
N ILE A 9 -4.61 14.41 -18.44
CA ILE A 9 -3.19 14.07 -18.45
C ILE A 9 -2.52 15.01 -19.46
N GLU A 10 -1.62 15.87 -19.00
CA GLU A 10 -0.97 16.88 -19.86
C GLU A 10 -0.01 16.28 -20.92
N SER A 11 0.31 14.98 -20.82
CA SER A 11 1.14 14.24 -21.78
C SER A 11 0.30 13.42 -22.76
N PHE A 12 0.29 13.85 -24.03
CA PHE A 12 -0.34 13.15 -25.15
C PHE A 12 0.21 11.72 -25.36
N GLU A 13 1.50 11.50 -25.05
CA GLU A 13 2.14 10.18 -25.17
C GLU A 13 1.67 9.23 -24.07
N LEU A 14 1.54 9.74 -22.83
CA LEU A 14 1.01 8.97 -21.71
C LEU A 14 -0.46 8.61 -21.94
N GLU A 15 -1.28 9.55 -22.42
CA GLU A 15 -2.69 9.27 -22.70
C GLU A 15 -2.87 8.20 -23.79
N ASN A 16 -2.06 8.23 -24.85
CA ASN A 16 -2.11 7.22 -25.92
C ASN A 16 -1.61 5.85 -25.45
N PHE A 17 -0.56 5.79 -24.62
CA PHE A 17 -0.10 4.53 -24.02
C PHE A 17 -1.20 3.90 -23.16
N LEU A 18 -1.81 4.69 -22.27
CA LEU A 18 -2.86 4.20 -21.36
C LEU A 18 -4.08 3.68 -22.14
N ARG A 19 -4.46 4.36 -23.23
CA ARG A 19 -5.55 3.91 -24.11
C ARG A 19 -5.21 2.64 -24.88
N LYS A 20 -3.97 2.49 -25.35
CA LYS A 20 -3.52 1.34 -26.13
C LYS A 20 -3.37 0.08 -25.28
N GLU A 21 -2.90 0.24 -24.04
CA GLU A 21 -2.64 -0.86 -23.11
C GLU A 21 -3.84 -1.20 -22.21
N GLU A 22 -4.99 -0.53 -22.40
CA GLU A 22 -6.16 -0.60 -21.51
C GLU A 22 -5.78 -0.47 -20.02
N LEU A 23 -4.74 0.30 -19.72
CA LEU A 23 -4.17 0.40 -18.38
C LEU A 23 -5.09 1.27 -17.51
N HIS A 24 -6.00 0.62 -16.79
CA HIS A 24 -6.91 1.28 -15.86
C HIS A 24 -6.16 1.76 -14.61
N MET A 25 -5.74 3.03 -14.63
CA MET A 25 -5.17 3.67 -13.45
C MET A 25 -6.23 3.96 -12.40
N ILE A 26 -5.87 3.75 -11.14
CA ILE A 26 -6.68 4.10 -9.98
C ILE A 26 -6.13 5.41 -9.42
N ASP A 27 -6.96 6.45 -9.41
CA ASP A 27 -6.62 7.75 -8.81
C ASP A 27 -6.46 7.61 -7.29
N LEU A 28 -5.33 8.11 -6.77
CA LEU A 28 -5.00 8.12 -5.35
C LEU A 28 -4.83 9.54 -4.77
N ARG A 29 -5.16 10.60 -5.53
CA ARG A 29 -4.90 11.99 -5.13
C ARG A 29 -5.57 12.37 -3.81
N ASP A 30 -6.75 11.79 -3.53
CA ASP A 30 -7.45 12.02 -2.27
C ASP A 30 -6.81 11.29 -1.07
N GLU A 31 -6.15 10.15 -1.30
CA GLU A 31 -5.45 9.40 -0.26
C GLU A 31 -4.01 9.88 -0.03
N VAL A 32 -3.34 10.41 -1.06
CA VAL A 32 -1.93 10.85 -1.02
C VAL A 32 -1.81 12.33 -1.35
N LYS A 33 -2.50 13.16 -0.57
CA LYS A 33 -2.61 14.62 -0.78
C LYS A 33 -1.29 15.39 -0.77
N GLN A 34 -0.23 14.77 -0.27
CA GLN A 34 1.10 15.38 -0.20
C GLN A 34 1.83 15.28 -1.55
N ALA A 35 1.46 14.33 -2.41
CA ALA A 35 1.99 14.22 -3.76
C ALA A 35 1.35 15.25 -4.70
N ASN A 36 2.06 15.58 -5.77
CA ASN A 36 1.50 16.37 -6.86
C ASN A 36 0.64 15.49 -7.77
N GLU A 37 1.07 14.24 -7.97
CA GLU A 37 0.35 13.20 -8.70
C GLU A 37 0.42 11.88 -7.92
N ALA A 38 -0.68 11.13 -7.86
CA ALA A 38 -0.73 9.86 -7.14
C ALA A 38 -1.66 8.86 -7.82
N PHE A 39 -1.12 7.69 -8.19
CA PHE A 39 -1.87 6.64 -8.88
C PHE A 39 -1.48 5.24 -8.40
N ALA A 40 -2.39 4.29 -8.59
CA ALA A 40 -2.03 2.88 -8.66
C ALA A 40 -2.31 2.32 -10.05
N LEU A 41 -1.45 1.43 -10.54
CA LEU A 41 -1.58 0.86 -11.87
C LEU A 41 -2.67 -0.21 -11.95
N ASP A 42 -2.95 -0.89 -10.84
CA ASP A 42 -3.95 -1.96 -10.81
C ASP A 42 -4.49 -2.26 -9.40
N TRP A 43 -5.53 -3.09 -9.30
CA TRP A 43 -6.04 -3.62 -8.05
C TRP A 43 -5.32 -4.91 -7.63
N TYR A 44 -4.85 -4.94 -6.39
CA TYR A 44 -4.48 -6.17 -5.71
C TYR A 44 -5.74 -6.89 -5.20
N LYS A 45 -5.90 -8.15 -5.59
CA LYS A 45 -7.03 -9.02 -5.20
C LYS A 45 -6.50 -10.13 -4.28
N ASP A 46 -7.01 -10.22 -3.06
CA ASP A 46 -6.66 -11.30 -2.11
C ASP A 46 -7.25 -12.68 -2.50
N ASP A 47 -8.12 -12.74 -3.52
CA ASP A 47 -8.64 -14.01 -4.05
C ASP A 47 -7.71 -14.62 -5.11
N THR A 48 -7.96 -15.85 -5.54
CA THR A 48 -7.11 -16.59 -6.50
C THR A 48 -6.98 -15.94 -7.89
N ARG A 49 -7.49 -14.72 -8.09
CA ARG A 49 -7.51 -14.00 -9.36
C ARG A 49 -6.78 -12.67 -9.23
N TYR A 50 -5.46 -12.74 -9.07
CA TYR A 50 -4.59 -11.60 -9.30
C TYR A 50 -4.73 -11.10 -10.74
N THR A 51 -4.56 -9.80 -10.95
CA THR A 51 -4.30 -9.25 -12.28
C THR A 51 -2.87 -9.57 -12.72
N ASP A 52 -2.47 -9.22 -13.94
CA ASP A 52 -1.11 -9.52 -14.42
C ASP A 52 -0.05 -8.78 -13.58
N ILE A 53 -0.26 -7.48 -13.30
CA ILE A 53 0.61 -6.69 -12.41
C ILE A 53 0.59 -7.28 -10.98
N GLY A 54 -0.60 -7.60 -10.45
CA GLY A 54 -0.73 -8.22 -9.14
C GLY A 54 -0.02 -9.57 -9.04
N SER A 55 -0.08 -10.38 -10.09
CA SER A 55 0.56 -11.71 -10.17
C SER A 55 2.07 -11.58 -10.16
N ALA A 56 2.63 -10.68 -10.99
CA ALA A 56 4.07 -10.43 -11.06
C ALA A 56 4.60 -9.93 -9.70
N VAL A 57 3.95 -8.93 -9.08
CA VAL A 57 4.31 -8.44 -7.75
C VAL A 57 4.27 -9.56 -6.71
N HIS A 58 3.19 -10.34 -6.68
CA HIS A 58 3.02 -11.45 -5.74
C HIS A 58 4.10 -12.53 -5.93
N ASN A 59 4.38 -12.94 -7.18
CA ASN A 59 5.36 -13.96 -7.50
C ASN A 59 6.77 -13.55 -7.06
N ILE A 60 7.21 -12.34 -7.42
CA ILE A 60 8.52 -11.83 -7.00
C ILE A 60 8.63 -11.79 -5.47
N LYS A 61 7.61 -11.21 -4.81
CA LYS A 61 7.62 -11.01 -3.36
C LYS A 61 7.60 -12.32 -2.56
N TYR A 62 6.77 -13.28 -2.95
CA TYR A 62 6.48 -14.46 -2.13
C TYR A 62 7.03 -15.78 -2.67
N LYS A 63 7.26 -15.90 -3.98
CA LYS A 63 7.82 -17.12 -4.58
C LYS A 63 9.32 -17.01 -4.82
N TYR A 64 9.80 -15.86 -5.28
CA TYR A 64 11.18 -15.74 -5.74
C TYR A 64 12.15 -15.24 -4.68
N ILE A 65 11.83 -14.12 -4.01
CA ILE A 65 12.69 -13.55 -2.96
C ILE A 65 12.83 -14.48 -1.74
N HIS A 66 11.78 -15.24 -1.42
CA HIS A 66 11.75 -16.17 -0.28
C HIS A 66 12.06 -17.62 -0.66
N GLY A 67 12.44 -17.88 -1.92
CA GLY A 67 12.83 -19.22 -2.35
C GLY A 67 14.27 -19.54 -1.95
N ASP A 68 14.49 -20.64 -1.21
CA ASP A 68 15.81 -21.05 -0.72
C ASP A 68 16.82 -21.35 -1.86
N SER A 69 16.32 -21.71 -3.05
CA SER A 69 17.11 -21.84 -4.29
C SER A 69 16.17 -21.83 -5.50
N LEU A 70 16.30 -20.81 -6.35
CA LEU A 70 15.53 -20.72 -7.59
C LEU A 70 16.15 -21.61 -8.67
N THR A 71 15.30 -22.38 -9.35
CA THR A 71 15.67 -23.05 -10.60
C THR A 71 15.96 -22.01 -11.69
N ASN A 72 16.67 -22.41 -12.75
CA ASN A 72 16.92 -21.53 -13.91
C ASN A 72 15.62 -20.99 -14.53
N GLU A 73 14.56 -21.80 -14.55
CA GLU A 73 13.24 -21.40 -15.04
C GLU A 73 12.59 -20.36 -14.13
N GLN A 74 12.65 -20.54 -12.81
CA GLN A 74 12.14 -19.55 -11.85
C GLN A 74 12.93 -18.24 -11.89
N ASN A 75 14.25 -18.31 -12.07
CA ASN A 75 15.08 -17.12 -12.26
C ASN A 75 14.63 -16.37 -13.52
N LYS A 76 14.50 -17.08 -14.65
CA LYS A 76 14.01 -16.46 -15.88
C LYS A 76 12.63 -15.83 -15.71
N GLN A 77 11.69 -16.51 -15.06
CA GLN A 77 10.35 -15.96 -14.82
C GLN A 77 10.39 -14.72 -13.92
N MET A 78 11.25 -14.68 -12.90
CA MET A 78 11.45 -13.48 -12.08
C MET A 78 11.95 -12.31 -12.92
N GLU A 79 12.91 -12.55 -13.82
CA GLU A 79 13.45 -11.55 -14.73
C GLU A 79 12.40 -11.06 -15.73
N ASP A 80 11.58 -11.96 -16.27
CA ASP A 80 10.47 -11.64 -17.17
C ASP A 80 9.38 -10.82 -16.43
N ASP A 81 9.04 -11.19 -15.20
CA ASP A 81 8.09 -10.44 -14.35
C ASP A 81 8.63 -9.04 -14.01
N LEU A 82 9.92 -8.89 -13.70
CA LEU A 82 10.56 -7.59 -13.46
C LEU A 82 10.57 -6.71 -14.71
N GLU A 83 10.87 -7.30 -15.87
CA GLU A 83 10.86 -6.61 -17.16
C GLU A 83 9.44 -6.09 -17.46
N PHE A 84 8.44 -6.95 -17.32
CA PHE A 84 7.03 -6.57 -17.48
C PHE A 84 6.64 -5.40 -16.57
N LEU A 85 6.99 -5.45 -15.28
CA LEU A 85 6.68 -4.36 -14.35
C LEU A 85 7.42 -3.06 -14.70
N ALA A 86 8.68 -3.15 -15.16
CA ALA A 86 9.45 -1.99 -15.58
C ALA A 86 8.83 -1.33 -16.83
N GLU A 87 8.42 -2.12 -17.83
CA GLU A 87 7.71 -1.64 -19.03
C GLU A 87 6.41 -0.90 -18.68
N LYS A 88 5.67 -1.38 -17.67
CA LYS A 88 4.46 -0.68 -17.19
C LYS A 88 4.76 0.64 -16.48
N LEU A 89 5.97 0.82 -15.93
CA LEU A 89 6.39 2.06 -15.27
C LEU A 89 7.05 3.06 -16.21
N LEU A 90 7.69 2.62 -17.30
CA LEU A 90 8.45 3.48 -18.21
C LEU A 90 7.72 4.76 -18.65
N PRO A 91 6.44 4.72 -19.07
CA PRO A 91 5.71 5.92 -19.52
C PRO A 91 5.60 7.01 -18.46
N PHE A 92 5.76 6.66 -17.18
CA PHE A 92 5.70 7.61 -16.07
C PHE A 92 7.07 8.18 -15.69
N THR A 93 8.12 7.89 -16.46
CA THR A 93 9.50 8.30 -16.17
C THR A 93 10.05 9.36 -17.11
N ASP A 94 9.32 9.70 -18.18
CA ASP A 94 9.89 10.50 -19.28
C ASP A 94 10.13 11.97 -18.92
N ASP A 95 9.32 12.54 -18.01
CA ASP A 95 9.50 13.89 -17.48
C ASP A 95 10.04 13.91 -16.04
N ILE A 96 10.68 12.83 -15.59
CA ILE A 96 11.17 12.66 -14.21
C ILE A 96 12.69 12.78 -14.15
N ASP A 97 13.20 13.57 -13.19
CA ASP A 97 14.64 13.76 -12.99
C ASP A 97 15.28 12.61 -12.21
N LEU A 98 14.53 12.01 -11.27
CA LEU A 98 15.04 10.96 -10.39
C LEU A 98 13.92 10.02 -9.90
N ILE A 99 14.19 8.72 -9.97
CA ILE A 99 13.30 7.66 -9.44
C ILE A 99 13.80 7.23 -8.06
N LEU A 100 12.87 7.14 -7.12
CA LEU A 100 13.12 6.81 -5.72
C LEU A 100 12.24 5.59 -5.34
N PRO A 101 12.80 4.42 -5.00
CA PRO A 101 11.99 3.35 -4.44
C PRO A 101 11.48 3.76 -3.05
N VAL A 102 10.20 3.49 -2.77
CA VAL A 102 9.64 3.71 -1.43
C VAL A 102 10.40 2.85 -0.41
N PRO A 103 10.90 3.43 0.69
CA PRO A 103 11.88 2.76 1.51
C PRO A 103 11.28 1.63 2.35
N SER A 104 11.92 0.47 2.26
CA SER A 104 11.71 -0.66 3.16
C SER A 104 12.74 -0.66 4.29
N PHE A 105 12.47 -1.38 5.39
CA PHE A 105 13.50 -1.64 6.41
C PHE A 105 14.63 -2.51 5.82
N ASN A 106 15.87 -2.10 6.09
CA ASN A 106 17.12 -2.77 5.69
C ASN A 106 17.11 -3.36 4.26
N PRO A 107 16.84 -2.59 3.21
CA PRO A 107 16.76 -3.11 1.85
C PRO A 107 18.17 -3.32 1.28
N LYS A 108 18.33 -4.34 0.44
CA LYS A 108 19.55 -4.60 -0.33
C LYS A 108 19.60 -3.67 -1.54
N TYR A 109 20.73 -3.00 -1.72
CA TYR A 109 21.09 -2.20 -2.89
C TYR A 109 22.62 -2.01 -2.90
N GLU A 110 23.17 -1.33 -3.90
CA GLU A 110 24.63 -1.17 -4.10
C GLU A 110 25.37 -0.74 -2.81
N ASN A 111 24.85 0.26 -2.10
CA ASN A 111 25.45 0.79 -0.87
C ASN A 111 24.98 0.08 0.42
N ASN A 112 24.14 -0.96 0.33
CA ASN A 112 23.78 -1.83 1.45
C ASN A 112 23.70 -3.31 1.00
N PRO A 113 24.83 -3.94 0.65
CA PRO A 113 24.84 -5.28 0.07
C PRO A 113 24.39 -6.39 1.04
N LYS A 114 24.39 -6.11 2.35
CA LYS A 114 23.96 -7.03 3.41
C LYS A 114 22.47 -6.90 3.77
N GLY A 115 21.74 -6.00 3.10
CA GLY A 115 20.31 -5.83 3.29
C GLY A 115 19.49 -7.03 2.79
N ASP A 116 18.20 -6.97 3.08
CA ASP A 116 17.19 -7.90 2.58
C ASP A 116 16.81 -7.53 1.14
N LEU A 117 16.67 -8.53 0.27
CA LEU A 117 16.10 -8.32 -1.06
C LEU A 117 14.65 -7.83 -0.95
N LYS A 118 14.31 -6.76 -1.69
CA LYS A 118 12.98 -6.16 -1.76
C LYS A 118 12.66 -5.81 -3.21
N ILE A 119 11.43 -6.10 -3.63
CA ILE A 119 10.98 -5.91 -5.03
C ILE A 119 11.21 -4.50 -5.57
N MET A 120 10.93 -3.45 -4.78
CA MET A 120 11.08 -2.06 -5.25
C MET A 120 12.53 -1.69 -5.56
N TYR A 121 13.49 -2.31 -4.88
CA TYR A 121 14.91 -2.08 -5.14
C TYR A 121 15.39 -2.86 -6.36
N MET A 122 14.87 -4.08 -6.57
CA MET A 122 15.12 -4.85 -7.80
C MET A 122 14.52 -4.16 -9.03
N LEU A 123 13.34 -3.55 -8.89
CA LEU A 123 12.70 -2.80 -9.96
C LEU A 123 13.41 -1.47 -10.24
N ALA A 124 13.92 -0.82 -9.20
CA ALA A 124 14.82 0.33 -9.33
C ALA A 124 16.08 -0.03 -10.14
N ASP A 125 16.74 -1.15 -9.83
CA ASP A 125 17.91 -1.62 -10.59
C ASP A 125 17.54 -1.90 -12.07
N ARG A 126 16.36 -2.49 -12.32
CA ARG A 126 15.87 -2.72 -13.70
C ARG A 126 15.63 -1.42 -14.46
N LEU A 127 14.99 -0.43 -13.83
CA LEU A 127 14.77 0.88 -14.45
C LEU A 127 16.09 1.60 -14.71
N SER A 128 17.07 1.47 -13.82
CA SER A 128 18.43 1.99 -14.00
C SER A 128 19.12 1.39 -15.23
N SER A 129 18.94 0.08 -15.47
CA SER A 129 19.46 -0.58 -16.68
C SER A 129 18.83 -0.08 -17.99
N LYS A 130 17.70 0.63 -17.91
CA LYS A 130 17.02 1.31 -19.02
C LYS A 130 17.34 2.81 -19.06
N GLU A 131 18.52 3.19 -18.56
CA GLU A 131 19.06 4.56 -18.55
C GLU A 131 18.25 5.57 -17.71
N LYS A 132 17.36 5.11 -16.83
CA LYS A 132 16.62 5.98 -15.90
C LYS A 132 17.47 6.27 -14.66
N LYS A 133 17.49 7.52 -14.20
CA LYS A 133 18.22 7.89 -12.98
C LYS A 133 17.47 7.40 -11.74
N VAL A 134 18.16 6.65 -10.89
CA VAL A 134 17.60 6.03 -9.69
C VAL A 134 18.53 6.29 -8.50
N ASP A 135 17.97 6.61 -7.33
CA ASP A 135 18.74 6.69 -6.07
C ASP A 135 17.99 6.00 -4.91
N CYS A 136 18.58 4.90 -4.44
CA CYS A 136 18.06 4.06 -3.36
C CYS A 136 18.38 4.59 -1.96
N SER A 137 19.12 5.69 -1.84
CA SER A 137 19.67 6.22 -0.59
C SER A 137 19.03 7.52 -0.11
N VAL A 138 18.31 8.25 -0.98
CA VAL A 138 17.68 9.54 -0.65
C VAL A 138 16.64 9.39 0.44
N VAL A 139 15.71 8.44 0.30
CA VAL A 139 14.66 8.17 1.29
C VAL A 139 14.97 6.88 2.03
N LYS A 140 14.90 6.90 3.36
CA LYS A 140 15.24 5.76 4.21
C LYS A 140 14.17 5.53 5.26
N LYS A 141 13.92 4.25 5.55
CA LYS A 141 13.10 3.82 6.67
C LYS A 141 14.02 3.32 7.77
N ILE A 142 14.05 4.04 8.90
CA ILE A 142 15.01 3.80 9.98
C ILE A 142 14.48 2.88 11.08
N SER A 143 13.15 2.70 11.17
CA SER A 143 12.56 1.76 12.13
C SER A 143 12.35 0.38 11.53
N SER A 144 12.31 -0.64 12.38
CA SER A 144 11.94 -2.01 11.99
C SER A 144 10.43 -2.25 11.89
N SER A 145 9.61 -1.28 12.32
CA SER A 145 8.13 -1.34 12.32
C SER A 145 7.55 -1.62 10.95
N GLN A 146 6.87 -2.74 10.72
CA GLN A 146 6.22 -3.00 9.43
C GLN A 146 4.76 -2.57 9.45
N ALA A 147 4.25 -2.07 8.31
CA ALA A 147 2.86 -1.60 8.17
C ALA A 147 1.81 -2.68 8.47
N LYS A 148 2.19 -3.96 8.30
CA LYS A 148 1.35 -5.13 8.58
C LYS A 148 1.27 -5.49 10.07
N ASP A 149 2.29 -5.11 10.85
CA ASP A 149 2.45 -5.52 12.25
C ASP A 149 2.19 -4.38 13.24
N SER A 150 2.28 -3.13 12.78
CA SER A 150 2.28 -1.96 13.65
C SER A 150 1.84 -0.69 12.92
N GLN A 151 1.40 0.30 13.69
CA GLN A 151 1.10 1.63 13.18
C GLN A 151 2.41 2.38 12.90
N LEU A 152 2.62 2.70 11.63
CA LEU A 152 3.75 3.54 11.18
C LEU A 152 3.61 4.97 11.70
N LYS A 153 4.74 5.60 11.95
CA LYS A 153 4.87 7.00 12.38
C LYS A 153 5.74 7.76 11.40
N GLU A 154 5.58 9.08 11.38
CA GLU A 154 6.40 9.97 10.54
C GLU A 154 7.90 9.83 10.82
N SER A 155 8.28 9.73 12.10
CA SER A 155 9.66 9.53 12.56
C SER A 155 10.29 8.20 12.12
N ASP A 156 9.53 7.30 11.50
CA ASP A 156 10.08 6.07 10.92
C ASP A 156 10.85 6.34 9.61
N TYR A 157 10.68 7.52 9.03
CA TYR A 157 11.19 7.89 7.71
C TYR A 157 12.07 9.13 7.78
N ILE A 158 13.15 9.12 7.01
CA ILE A 158 14.04 10.28 6.81
C ILE A 158 14.34 10.44 5.32
N ALA A 159 14.70 11.65 4.91
CA ALA A 159 15.17 11.93 3.57
C ALA A 159 16.42 12.83 3.60
N GLU A 160 17.23 12.72 2.55
CA GLU A 160 18.36 13.60 2.28
C GLU A 160 17.94 14.82 1.44
N GLN A 161 18.77 15.86 1.44
CA GLN A 161 18.65 16.98 0.51
C GLN A 161 18.99 16.48 -0.91
N LEU A 162 18.12 16.76 -1.87
CA LEU A 162 18.38 16.47 -3.27
C LEU A 162 19.27 17.53 -3.91
N SER A 163 19.98 17.12 -4.96
CA SER A 163 20.78 18.04 -5.75
C SER A 163 19.89 19.10 -6.42
N PRO A 164 20.34 20.37 -6.56
CA PRO A 164 19.50 21.46 -7.09
C PRO A 164 18.92 21.24 -8.48
N GLU A 165 19.54 20.38 -9.30
CA GLU A 165 19.04 20.00 -10.62
C GLU A 165 17.86 19.01 -10.60
N VAL A 166 17.55 18.40 -9.46
CA VAL A 166 16.43 17.47 -9.31
C VAL A 166 15.19 18.26 -8.87
N SER A 167 14.23 18.39 -9.78
CA SER A 167 12.99 19.15 -9.58
C SER A 167 11.72 18.30 -9.57
N LYS A 168 11.78 17.12 -10.22
CA LYS A 168 10.69 16.15 -10.33
C LYS A 168 11.16 14.76 -9.95
N VAL A 169 10.49 14.14 -8.98
CA VAL A 169 10.78 12.76 -8.56
C VAL A 169 9.59 11.84 -8.79
N LEU A 170 9.90 10.58 -9.08
CA LEU A 170 8.94 9.47 -9.07
C LEU A 170 9.23 8.56 -7.87
N LEU A 171 8.26 8.45 -6.96
CA LEU A 171 8.25 7.44 -5.90
C LEU A 171 7.51 6.18 -6.40
N ILE A 172 8.18 5.03 -6.36
CA ILE A 172 7.59 3.72 -6.74
C ILE A 172 7.33 2.83 -5.52
N ASP A 173 6.14 2.27 -5.42
CA ASP A 173 5.70 1.38 -4.33
C ASP A 173 5.08 0.07 -4.86
N ASP A 174 5.17 -1.01 -4.10
CA ASP A 174 4.66 -2.32 -4.54
C ASP A 174 3.15 -2.46 -4.32
N LEU A 175 2.67 -2.02 -3.16
CA LEU A 175 1.29 -2.18 -2.73
C LEU A 175 0.79 -0.98 -1.92
N PHE A 176 -0.13 -0.22 -2.49
CA PHE A 176 -0.88 0.81 -1.80
C PHE A 176 -1.96 0.20 -0.90
N GLY A 177 -1.75 0.29 0.42
CA GLY A 177 -2.73 -0.06 1.44
C GLY A 177 -3.59 1.15 1.86
N GLU A 178 -3.29 1.70 3.04
CA GLU A 178 -3.97 2.89 3.60
C GLU A 178 -3.27 4.22 3.27
N GLY A 179 -2.15 4.19 2.55
CA GLY A 179 -1.38 5.38 2.18
C GLY A 179 -0.43 5.94 3.25
N ASN A 180 -0.33 5.33 4.45
CA ASN A 180 0.59 5.82 5.50
C ASN A 180 2.06 5.83 5.05
N THR A 181 2.52 4.77 4.38
CA THR A 181 3.91 4.69 3.86
C THR A 181 4.17 5.82 2.86
N ALA A 182 3.28 5.99 1.88
CA ALA A 182 3.35 7.07 0.90
C ALA A 182 3.37 8.43 1.58
N LYS A 183 2.41 8.70 2.46
CA LYS A 183 2.29 9.95 3.22
C LYS A 183 3.59 10.30 3.95
N TYR A 184 4.11 9.40 4.79
CA TYR A 184 5.27 9.71 5.62
C TYR A 184 6.56 9.80 4.82
N THR A 185 6.71 9.00 3.76
CA THR A 185 7.86 9.11 2.85
C THR A 185 7.86 10.47 2.14
N ILE A 186 6.71 10.91 1.61
CA ILE A 186 6.60 12.19 0.89
C ILE A 186 6.79 13.37 1.84
N LEU A 187 6.26 13.30 3.06
CA LEU A 187 6.48 14.33 4.08
C LEU A 187 7.97 14.49 4.41
N ALA A 188 8.67 13.38 4.68
CA ALA A 188 10.11 13.41 4.94
C ALA A 188 10.88 14.02 3.75
N LEU A 189 10.52 13.66 2.52
CA LEU A 189 11.15 14.20 1.32
C LEU A 189 10.92 15.71 1.15
N LYS A 190 9.67 16.17 1.30
CA LYS A 190 9.30 17.59 1.15
C LYS A 190 9.80 18.46 2.30
N GLU A 191 10.06 17.90 3.48
CA GLU A 191 10.70 18.62 4.58
C GLU A 191 12.08 19.15 4.17
N LYS A 192 12.88 18.33 3.47
CA LYS A 192 14.19 18.73 2.94
C LYS A 192 14.10 19.43 1.59
N ASN A 193 13.10 19.07 0.78
CA ASN A 193 12.99 19.52 -0.61
C ASN A 193 11.61 20.17 -0.86
N PRO A 194 11.33 21.37 -0.32
CA PRO A 194 9.97 21.92 -0.24
C PRO A 194 9.30 22.21 -1.58
N ASN A 195 10.09 22.49 -2.62
CA ASN A 195 9.60 22.88 -3.94
C ASN A 195 9.58 21.73 -4.95
N ILE A 196 9.87 20.50 -4.52
CA ILE A 196 9.95 19.37 -5.44
C ILE A 196 8.57 18.90 -5.88
N PHE A 197 8.45 18.57 -7.16
CA PHE A 197 7.30 17.87 -7.69
C PHE A 197 7.43 16.37 -7.38
N VAL A 198 6.38 15.79 -6.81
CA VAL A 198 6.36 14.37 -6.45
C VAL A 198 5.24 13.66 -7.21
N ARG A 199 5.62 12.73 -8.09
CA ARG A 199 4.74 11.70 -8.63
C ARG A 199 4.86 10.45 -7.77
N PHE A 200 3.75 9.93 -7.29
CA PHE A 200 3.68 8.67 -6.54
C PHE A 200 2.95 7.62 -7.38
N ILE A 201 3.59 6.47 -7.58
CA ILE A 201 2.96 5.33 -8.26
C ILE A 201 3.11 4.10 -7.38
N SER A 202 1.99 3.44 -7.12
CA SER A 202 2.01 2.07 -6.65
C SER A 202 1.68 1.10 -7.79
N LEU A 203 2.40 -0.01 -7.89
CA LEU A 203 2.06 -1.05 -8.86
C LEU A 203 0.66 -1.59 -8.61
N THR A 204 0.28 -1.76 -7.34
CA THR A 204 -1.03 -2.31 -6.99
C THR A 204 -1.70 -1.55 -5.86
N LYS A 205 -3.03 -1.45 -5.86
CA LYS A 205 -3.85 -0.93 -4.78
C LYS A 205 -4.63 -2.05 -4.12
N ASN A 206 -4.55 -2.16 -2.81
CA ASN A 206 -5.38 -3.10 -2.08
C ASN A 206 -6.88 -2.72 -2.22
N GLN A 207 -7.67 -3.64 -2.79
CA GLN A 207 -9.11 -3.44 -3.00
C GLN A 207 -9.91 -3.33 -1.69
N TYR A 208 -9.35 -3.85 -0.60
CA TYR A 208 -9.90 -3.86 0.75
C TYR A 208 -9.25 -2.78 1.65
N GLY A 209 -8.72 -1.72 1.04
CA GLY A 209 -8.22 -0.55 1.78
C GLY A 209 -7.05 -0.85 2.72
N GLY A 210 -6.39 -2.01 2.56
CA GLY A 210 -5.25 -2.44 3.35
C GLY A 210 -5.32 -3.90 3.78
N ILE A 211 -4.19 -4.42 4.27
CA ILE A 211 -4.13 -5.69 5.00
C ILE A 211 -4.87 -5.49 6.32
N PRO A 212 -5.75 -6.40 6.76
CA PRO A 212 -6.38 -6.31 8.06
C PRO A 212 -5.35 -6.03 9.17
N LYS A 213 -5.57 -4.97 9.94
CA LYS A 213 -4.69 -4.57 11.04
C LYS A 213 -5.30 -4.95 12.38
N CYS A 214 -4.45 -5.37 13.31
CA CYS A 214 -4.92 -5.71 14.65
C CYS A 214 -5.24 -4.44 15.45
N TYR A 215 -6.49 -4.32 15.89
CA TYR A 215 -6.95 -3.26 16.78
C TYR A 215 -7.54 -3.84 18.06
N ILE A 216 -7.34 -3.11 19.15
CA ILE A 216 -8.08 -3.33 20.39
C ILE A 216 -9.45 -2.69 20.23
N CYS A 217 -10.47 -3.53 20.35
CA CYS A 217 -11.87 -3.19 20.20
C CYS A 217 -12.59 -3.33 21.54
N LYS A 218 -13.52 -2.43 21.82
CA LYS A 218 -14.35 -2.45 23.03
C LYS A 218 -15.81 -2.30 22.66
N ILE A 219 -16.68 -2.92 23.44
CA ILE A 219 -18.12 -2.71 23.30
C ILE A 219 -18.43 -1.30 23.83
N PRO A 220 -19.12 -0.44 23.06
CA PRO A 220 -19.55 0.86 23.54
C PRO A 220 -20.42 0.71 24.79
N THR A 221 -20.30 1.60 25.77
CA THR A 221 -21.11 1.60 27.00
C THR A 221 -22.60 1.90 26.77
N SER A 222 -23.00 2.20 25.53
CA SER A 222 -24.40 2.44 25.16
C SER A 222 -25.16 1.13 24.97
N LYS A 223 -26.34 1.00 25.57
CA LYS A 223 -27.20 -0.21 25.43
C LYS A 223 -27.68 -0.52 24.00
N LYS A 224 -27.55 0.42 23.04
CA LYS A 224 -27.99 0.27 21.63
C LYS A 224 -26.89 -0.14 20.64
N CYS A 225 -25.83 -0.81 21.10
CA CYS A 225 -24.77 -1.31 20.21
C CYS A 225 -25.09 -2.66 19.55
N TYR A 226 -26.29 -3.18 19.71
CA TYR A 226 -26.77 -4.43 19.13
C TYR A 226 -27.94 -4.13 18.18
N ASP A 227 -27.90 -4.69 16.98
CA ASP A 227 -29.05 -4.69 16.08
C ASP A 227 -29.11 -5.98 15.24
N GLU A 228 -30.27 -6.19 14.62
CA GLU A 228 -30.47 -7.22 13.60
C GLU A 228 -30.67 -6.54 12.24
N ARG A 229 -29.91 -7.00 11.24
CA ARG A 229 -30.08 -6.55 9.85
C ARG A 229 -30.14 -7.75 8.93
N ASN A 230 -31.19 -7.83 8.12
CA ASN A 230 -31.44 -8.95 7.20
C ASN A 230 -31.43 -10.33 7.90
N GLY A 231 -31.94 -10.41 9.13
CA GLY A 231 -31.97 -11.65 9.93
C GLY A 231 -30.60 -12.10 10.48
N CYS A 232 -29.56 -11.27 10.35
CA CYS A 232 -28.23 -11.53 10.92
C CYS A 232 -27.97 -10.53 12.05
N MET A 233 -27.65 -11.05 13.24
CA MET A 233 -27.30 -10.22 14.39
C MET A 233 -25.93 -9.56 14.18
N ARG A 234 -25.75 -8.34 14.71
CA ARG A 234 -24.45 -7.69 14.79
C ARG A 234 -24.28 -6.88 16.08
N ILE A 235 -23.03 -6.74 16.51
CA ILE A 235 -22.64 -5.93 17.66
C ILE A 235 -21.63 -4.88 17.20
N MET A 236 -21.88 -3.62 17.53
CA MET A 236 -20.98 -2.50 17.29
C MET A 236 -19.82 -2.53 18.29
N LEU A 237 -18.62 -2.32 17.78
CA LEU A 237 -17.38 -2.22 18.53
C LEU A 237 -16.69 -0.89 18.21
N ASN A 238 -16.15 -0.26 19.24
CA ASN A 238 -15.29 0.92 19.10
C ASN A 238 -13.83 0.50 19.05
N PHE A 239 -13.05 1.12 18.18
CA PHE A 239 -11.59 1.02 18.15
C PHE A 239 -10.97 2.39 17.89
N HIS A 240 -9.67 2.54 18.13
CA HIS A 240 -8.97 3.80 17.83
C HIS A 240 -8.01 3.62 16.66
N LYS A 241 -8.11 4.49 15.66
CA LYS A 241 -7.16 4.61 14.55
C LYS A 241 -6.61 6.03 14.53
N ASP A 242 -5.29 6.18 14.61
CA ASP A 242 -4.62 7.50 14.60
C ASP A 242 -5.23 8.48 15.63
N SER A 243 -5.48 7.98 16.85
CA SER A 243 -6.14 8.72 17.95
C SER A 243 -7.60 9.14 17.69
N LYS A 244 -8.21 8.70 16.58
CA LYS A 244 -9.64 8.91 16.28
C LYS A 244 -10.44 7.68 16.67
N LEU A 245 -11.60 7.91 17.30
CA LEU A 245 -12.57 6.87 17.61
C LEU A 245 -13.30 6.45 16.33
N GLU A 246 -13.25 5.16 16.02
CA GLU A 246 -13.87 4.53 14.85
C GLU A 246 -14.80 3.40 15.31
N GLN A 247 -15.72 3.00 14.42
CA GLN A 247 -16.74 1.98 14.69
C GLN A 247 -16.70 0.87 13.65
N VAL A 248 -16.84 -0.37 14.12
CA VAL A 248 -16.98 -1.57 13.29
C VAL A 248 -18.08 -2.46 13.84
N TYR A 249 -18.65 -3.33 13.00
CA TYR A 249 -19.63 -4.33 13.45
C TYR A 249 -19.03 -5.74 13.34
N ILE A 250 -19.15 -6.52 14.42
CA ILE A 250 -18.99 -7.97 14.36
C ILE A 250 -20.34 -8.61 14.04
N TRP A 251 -20.37 -9.47 13.02
CA TRP A 251 -21.58 -10.14 12.54
C TRP A 251 -21.70 -11.53 13.16
N GLN A 252 -22.92 -12.04 13.28
CA GLN A 252 -23.23 -13.36 13.85
C GLN A 252 -22.46 -14.52 13.20
N THR A 253 -22.12 -14.38 11.93
CA THR A 253 -21.38 -15.36 11.14
C THR A 253 -19.89 -15.43 11.49
N HIS A 254 -19.35 -14.43 12.20
CA HIS A 254 -17.94 -14.36 12.53
C HIS A 254 -17.57 -15.37 13.63
N SER A 255 -16.43 -16.03 13.49
CA SER A 255 -15.96 -17.10 14.41
C SER A 255 -15.95 -16.70 15.90
N LYS A 256 -15.57 -15.45 16.20
CA LYS A 256 -15.53 -14.88 17.55
C LYS A 256 -16.81 -14.16 18.00
N PHE A 257 -17.91 -14.23 17.24
CA PHE A 257 -19.14 -13.49 17.58
C PHE A 257 -19.70 -13.89 18.96
N LEU A 258 -19.73 -15.19 19.25
CA LEU A 258 -20.27 -15.70 20.52
C LEU A 258 -19.50 -15.15 21.73
N GLU A 259 -18.18 -15.00 21.62
CA GLU A 259 -17.34 -14.43 22.68
C GLU A 259 -17.73 -12.97 22.96
N VAL A 260 -17.89 -12.16 21.91
CA VAL A 260 -18.31 -10.76 22.03
C VAL A 260 -19.75 -10.66 22.56
N LYS A 261 -20.64 -11.53 22.08
CA LYS A 261 -22.04 -11.56 22.53
C LYS A 261 -22.14 -11.88 24.02
N GLN A 262 -21.38 -12.85 24.53
CA GLN A 262 -21.36 -13.18 25.95
C GLN A 262 -20.90 -11.99 26.80
N ALA A 263 -19.87 -11.26 26.36
CA ALA A 263 -19.44 -10.06 27.06
C ALA A 263 -20.51 -8.96 27.05
N TYR A 264 -21.19 -8.76 25.91
CA TYR A 264 -22.31 -7.83 25.81
C TYR A 264 -23.45 -8.20 26.76
N ASP A 265 -23.90 -9.45 26.73
CA ASP A 265 -25.01 -9.96 27.55
C ASP A 265 -24.69 -9.83 29.06
N ASN A 266 -23.42 -10.00 29.44
CA ASN A 266 -22.94 -9.87 30.82
C ASN A 266 -22.61 -8.43 31.24
N ASN A 267 -22.82 -7.42 30.38
CA ASN A 267 -22.42 -6.03 30.60
C ASN A 267 -20.91 -5.83 30.85
N ASP A 268 -20.07 -6.71 30.30
CA ASP A 268 -18.60 -6.64 30.38
C ASP A 268 -18.03 -5.68 29.32
N PHE A 269 -18.42 -4.40 29.41
CA PHE A 269 -18.07 -3.37 28.42
C PHE A 269 -16.59 -2.95 28.44
N TYR A 270 -15.85 -3.34 29.48
CA TYR A 270 -14.42 -3.03 29.60
C TYR A 270 -13.52 -4.08 28.94
N ARG A 271 -14.07 -5.24 28.57
CA ARG A 271 -13.34 -6.30 27.89
C ARG A 271 -12.75 -5.81 26.57
N GLU A 272 -11.50 -6.18 26.38
CA GLU A 272 -10.73 -5.89 25.18
C GLU A 272 -10.73 -7.08 24.24
N PHE A 273 -11.09 -6.82 22.98
CA PHE A 273 -11.04 -7.81 21.92
C PHE A 273 -10.00 -7.39 20.89
N LYS A 274 -9.15 -8.33 20.48
CA LYS A 274 -8.21 -8.12 19.39
C LYS A 274 -8.82 -8.61 18.08
N PHE A 275 -9.05 -7.70 17.16
CA PHE A 275 -9.60 -7.99 15.85
C PHE A 275 -8.72 -7.44 14.75
N PHE A 276 -8.61 -8.20 13.66
CA PHE A 276 -8.03 -7.72 12.42
C PHE A 276 -9.11 -6.98 11.62
N ILE A 277 -8.97 -5.67 11.47
CA ILE A 277 -9.96 -4.78 10.84
C ILE A 277 -9.38 -4.18 9.55
N TYR A 278 -10.22 -4.05 8.51
CA TYR A 278 -9.89 -3.43 7.22
C TYR A 278 -11.09 -2.64 6.67
N LYS A 279 -10.91 -1.86 5.58
CA LYS A 279 -12.03 -1.20 4.88
C LYS A 279 -12.46 -2.02 3.67
N ASN A 280 -13.68 -2.55 3.66
CA ASN A 280 -14.16 -3.26 2.48
C ASN A 280 -14.27 -2.35 1.23
N GLN A 281 -14.56 -2.94 0.07
CA GLN A 281 -14.67 -2.24 -1.21
C GLN A 281 -15.67 -1.07 -1.22
N LYS A 282 -16.61 -1.02 -0.27
CA LYS A 282 -17.58 0.06 -0.11
C LYS A 282 -17.13 1.14 0.87
N GLY A 283 -15.88 1.06 1.37
CA GLY A 283 -15.28 2.00 2.31
C GLY A 283 -15.66 1.79 3.78
N TYR A 284 -16.43 0.75 4.10
CA TYR A 284 -16.86 0.46 5.48
C TYR A 284 -15.84 -0.42 6.21
N TRP A 285 -15.66 -0.16 7.51
CA TRP A 285 -14.88 -1.05 8.37
C TRP A 285 -15.51 -2.45 8.45
N ALA A 286 -14.67 -3.47 8.35
CA ALA A 286 -15.03 -4.87 8.42
C ALA A 286 -14.00 -5.64 9.26
N ILE A 287 -14.46 -6.70 9.94
CA ILE A 287 -13.61 -7.61 10.71
C ILE A 287 -13.27 -8.81 9.83
N SER A 288 -11.99 -9.18 9.81
CA SER A 288 -11.48 -10.37 9.14
C SER A 288 -11.69 -11.61 10.02
N ASP A 289 -12.16 -12.71 9.42
CA ASP A 289 -12.24 -14.03 10.06
C ASP A 289 -10.88 -14.78 10.09
N LYS A 290 -9.83 -14.21 9.49
CA LYS A 290 -8.45 -14.72 9.62
C LYS A 290 -7.92 -14.63 11.05
#